data_AF-A0A7S4PJ98-F1
#
_entry.id   AF-A0A7S4PJ98-F1
#
_cell.length_a   1.000
_cell.length_b   1.000
_cell.length_c   1.000
_cell.angle_alpha   90.00
_cell.angle_beta   90.00
_cell.angle_gamma   90.00
#
_symmetry.space_group_name_H-M   'P 1'
#
loop_
_entity.id
_entity.type
_entity.pdbx_description
1 polymer ?
#
loop_
_entity_poly.entity_id
_entity_poly.type
_entity_poly.pdbx_seq_one_letter_code
_entity_poly.pdbx_strand_id
1 'polypeptide(L)'
;VRAMLAAALLGMAVSFPLPPALPFSSSSSSLAPTYLPPALRCLRGGSEAGALAMQVSSTSVGENLKAVKEKISTCCSQHNLAPPNLVAVSKFQPVETILEAYQAGQRMFGENYVQEIVSKAPSLPEDIQWHFIGMLQSNKAKQLVSGVKNLEVVESVHSAKTATALNNACMSAERRSPLKIYIQVLTSGEESKSGCLPEEVIEIAQHVKSHCPALELKGLMTIGKLGDPNPEPYFALLRECRKKLAESLQMEETDLHLSMGMSGDFEKAIAAGSTSVRVGTSIFGERPPKQ
;
A
#
# COMPACT_ATOMS: atom_id res chain seq x y z
N VAL A 1 43.20 -27.64 -43.10
CA VAL A 1 42.27 -27.30 -44.20
C VAL A 1 41.33 -26.24 -43.64
N ARG A 2 41.75 -24.95 -43.71
CA ARG A 2 41.16 -23.89 -44.57
C ARG A 2 39.66 -23.69 -44.29
N ALA A 3 39.12 -22.51 -43.98
CA ALA A 3 39.54 -21.10 -43.90
C ALA A 3 38.33 -20.36 -43.23
N MET A 4 38.46 -19.39 -42.31
CA MET A 4 38.68 -17.94 -42.53
C MET A 4 37.66 -17.32 -43.53
N LEU A 5 37.05 -16.13 -43.40
CA LEU A 5 37.29 -14.84 -42.72
C LEU A 5 35.99 -13.98 -43.00
N ALA A 6 35.40 -13.20 -42.08
CA ALA A 6 35.57 -11.76 -41.79
C ALA A 6 35.02 -10.67 -42.76
N ALA A 7 34.45 -9.62 -42.13
CA ALA A 7 34.33 -8.19 -42.50
C ALA A 7 33.35 -7.81 -43.64
N ALA A 8 32.72 -6.62 -43.74
CA ALA A 8 32.90 -5.28 -43.19
C ALA A 8 31.56 -4.49 -43.34
N LEU A 9 31.12 -3.67 -42.37
CA LEU A 9 31.11 -2.19 -42.36
C LEU A 9 30.67 -1.47 -43.66
N LEU A 10 29.47 -0.88 -43.65
CA LEU A 10 29.01 0.36 -44.31
C LEU A 10 27.56 0.58 -43.83
N GLY A 11 27.13 1.63 -43.13
CA GLY A 11 27.56 3.02 -43.19
C GLY A 11 26.68 3.81 -44.17
N MET A 12 25.35 3.77 -44.05
CA MET A 12 24.47 4.69 -44.79
C MET A 12 23.32 5.21 -43.90
N ALA A 13 23.41 6.49 -43.56
CA ALA A 13 22.35 7.30 -43.01
C ALA A 13 21.25 7.47 -44.06
N VAL A 14 20.01 7.17 -43.69
CA VAL A 14 18.83 7.48 -44.51
C VAL A 14 18.17 8.71 -43.89
N SER A 15 18.43 9.85 -44.51
CA SER A 15 17.76 11.13 -44.23
C SER A 15 16.30 11.04 -44.65
N PHE A 16 15.37 11.24 -43.72
CA PHE A 16 13.95 11.43 -44.01
C PHE A 16 13.69 12.91 -44.35
N PRO A 17 12.96 13.21 -45.45
CA PRO A 17 12.60 14.58 -45.79
C PRO A 17 11.43 15.09 -44.92
N LEU A 18 11.59 16.31 -44.40
CA LEU A 18 10.54 17.12 -43.77
C LEU A 18 9.44 17.47 -44.79
N PRO A 19 8.16 17.51 -44.37
CA PRO A 19 7.07 17.98 -45.22
C PRO A 19 7.07 19.52 -45.35
N PRO A 20 6.57 20.07 -46.48
CA PRO A 20 6.57 21.50 -46.74
C PRO A 20 5.48 22.25 -45.96
N ALA A 21 5.84 23.46 -45.52
CA ALA A 21 4.90 24.46 -45.04
C ALA A 21 4.06 25.00 -46.22
N LEU A 22 2.75 25.15 -46.01
CA LEU A 22 1.85 25.85 -46.93
C LEU A 22 1.18 27.05 -46.25
N PRO A 23 0.76 28.06 -47.03
CA PRO A 23 0.72 29.44 -46.59
C PRO A 23 -0.68 29.93 -46.17
N PHE A 24 -0.65 31.08 -45.52
CA PHE A 24 -1.73 32.03 -45.31
C PHE A 24 -2.70 32.16 -46.50
N SER A 25 -4.00 32.18 -46.20
CA SER A 25 -4.98 32.91 -47.00
C SER A 25 -5.99 33.61 -46.09
N SER A 26 -6.02 34.93 -46.27
CA SER A 26 -6.95 35.92 -45.72
C SER A 26 -8.32 35.90 -46.41
N SER A 27 -9.38 36.14 -45.63
CA SER A 27 -10.53 37.01 -45.95
C SER A 27 -11.55 36.92 -44.80
N SER A 28 -11.74 38.02 -44.05
CA SER A 28 -12.94 38.89 -44.05
C SER A 28 -14.26 38.12 -43.82
N SER A 29 -15.17 38.48 -42.92
CA SER A 29 -15.49 39.70 -42.19
C SER A 29 -16.79 39.41 -41.42
N SER A 30 -17.07 40.15 -40.34
CA SER A 30 -18.42 40.58 -39.89
C SER A 30 -18.68 40.41 -38.39
N LEU A 31 -18.45 41.51 -37.67
CA LEU A 31 -19.34 42.21 -36.73
C LEU A 31 -19.93 41.50 -35.48
N ALA A 32 -19.51 42.07 -34.33
CA ALA A 32 -20.29 42.46 -33.13
C ALA A 32 -20.58 41.39 -32.04
N PRO A 33 -20.90 41.80 -30.78
CA PRO A 33 -20.40 42.92 -30.00
C PRO A 33 -19.90 42.53 -28.58
N THR A 34 -19.19 43.46 -27.97
CA THR A 34 -18.75 43.53 -26.57
C THR A 34 -19.93 43.57 -25.58
N TYR A 35 -19.85 42.78 -24.50
CA TYR A 35 -20.66 42.97 -23.29
C TYR A 35 -19.75 43.05 -22.06
N LEU A 36 -19.73 44.25 -21.46
CA LEU A 36 -19.24 44.54 -20.12
C LEU A 36 -20.38 44.26 -19.11
N PRO A 37 -20.09 43.80 -17.88
CA PRO A 37 -20.94 44.09 -16.74
C PRO A 37 -20.35 45.22 -15.86
N PRO A 38 -21.19 46.10 -15.30
CA PRO A 38 -20.75 47.26 -14.52
C PRO A 38 -20.45 46.92 -13.06
N ALA A 39 -19.60 47.77 -12.47
CA ALA A 39 -19.29 47.79 -11.05
C ALA A 39 -20.34 48.55 -10.21
N LEU A 40 -20.45 48.11 -8.95
CA LEU A 40 -20.82 48.85 -7.73
C LEU A 40 -22.25 49.39 -7.56
N ARG A 41 -22.92 48.86 -6.52
CA ARG A 41 -23.82 49.64 -5.67
C ARG A 41 -23.68 49.21 -4.20
N CYS A 42 -23.00 50.05 -3.42
CA CYS A 42 -23.11 50.07 -1.96
C CYS A 42 -24.51 50.54 -1.56
N LEU A 43 -25.16 49.89 -0.59
CA LEU A 43 -26.07 50.52 0.37
C LEU A 43 -26.11 49.70 1.67
N ARG A 44 -26.16 50.44 2.78
CA ARG A 44 -26.06 50.05 4.20
C ARG A 44 -27.28 49.26 4.70
N GLY A 45 -27.08 48.44 5.74
CA GLY A 45 -28.14 47.98 6.64
C GLY A 45 -27.68 46.76 7.46
N GLY A 46 -27.67 46.89 8.79
CA GLY A 46 -27.02 45.94 9.70
C GLY A 46 -27.78 44.65 9.96
N SER A 47 -27.04 43.65 10.46
CA SER A 47 -27.45 42.78 11.57
C SER A 47 -26.25 41.93 11.95
N GLU A 48 -25.67 42.23 13.11
CA GLU A 48 -24.80 41.31 13.82
C GLU A 48 -25.62 40.08 14.22
N ALA A 49 -25.50 38.98 13.48
CA ALA A 49 -25.93 37.66 13.93
C ALA A 49 -25.30 36.57 13.06
N GLY A 50 -24.47 35.74 13.69
CA GLY A 50 -24.36 34.34 13.27
C GLY A 50 -23.35 34.01 12.17
N ALA A 51 -22.14 34.54 12.22
CA ALA A 51 -20.99 33.79 11.70
C ALA A 51 -20.52 32.80 12.78
N LEU A 52 -21.38 31.82 13.10
CA LEU A 52 -20.93 30.64 13.84
C LEU A 52 -20.06 29.87 12.84
N ALA A 53 -18.75 30.12 12.92
CA ALA A 53 -17.76 29.33 12.22
C ALA A 53 -18.07 27.87 12.50
N MET A 54 -18.44 27.14 11.45
CA MET A 54 -18.53 25.69 11.45
C MET A 54 -17.09 25.19 11.59
N GLN A 55 -16.58 25.17 12.83
CA GLN A 55 -15.39 24.44 13.19
C GLN A 55 -15.71 22.96 13.02
N VAL A 56 -15.57 22.46 11.79
CA VAL A 56 -15.24 21.06 11.61
C VAL A 56 -13.90 20.92 12.32
N SER A 57 -13.90 20.35 13.53
CA SER A 57 -12.66 20.03 14.22
C SER A 57 -11.97 18.95 13.39
N SER A 58 -11.21 19.35 12.38
CA SER A 58 -10.29 18.47 11.68
C SER A 58 -9.15 18.21 12.65
N THR A 59 -9.32 17.22 13.53
CA THR A 59 -8.23 16.73 14.36
C THR A 59 -7.07 16.35 13.46
N SER A 60 -5.88 16.79 13.84
CA SER A 60 -4.64 16.55 13.11
C SER A 60 -4.37 15.04 12.96
N VAL A 61 -3.64 14.65 11.93
CA VAL A 61 -3.22 13.24 11.74
C VAL A 61 -2.42 12.77 12.96
N GLY A 62 -1.63 13.67 13.56
CA GLY A 62 -0.90 13.40 14.80
C GLY A 62 -1.82 13.05 15.98
N GLU A 63 -2.90 13.80 16.19
CA GLU A 63 -3.89 13.51 17.24
C GLU A 63 -4.65 12.21 16.99
N ASN A 64 -5.06 11.97 15.75
CA ASN A 64 -5.74 10.74 15.36
C ASN A 64 -4.83 9.51 15.56
N LEU A 65 -3.55 9.62 15.17
CA LEU A 65 -2.56 8.58 15.40
C LEU A 65 -2.37 8.30 16.90
N LYS A 66 -2.28 9.36 17.72
CA LYS A 66 -2.17 9.22 19.18
C LYS A 66 -3.38 8.50 19.76
N ALA A 67 -4.59 8.88 19.36
CA ALA A 67 -5.82 8.23 19.79
C ALA A 67 -5.87 6.73 19.42
N VAL A 68 -5.41 6.37 18.21
CA VAL A 68 -5.30 4.96 17.79
C VAL A 68 -4.28 4.20 18.66
N LYS A 69 -3.10 4.78 18.91
CA LYS A 69 -2.07 4.16 19.78
C LYS A 69 -2.57 3.98 21.22
N GLU A 70 -3.34 4.92 21.75
CA GLU A 70 -3.97 4.81 23.08
C GLU A 70 -5.00 3.69 23.15
N LYS A 71 -5.84 3.53 22.12
CA LYS A 71 -6.79 2.40 22.03
C LYS A 71 -6.06 1.06 21.99
N ILE A 72 -5.00 0.96 21.19
CA ILE A 72 -4.14 -0.24 21.14
C ILE A 72 -3.57 -0.54 22.53
N SER A 73 -2.97 0.44 23.19
CA SER A 73 -2.40 0.29 24.53
C SER A 73 -3.43 -0.16 25.57
N THR A 74 -4.63 0.42 25.52
CA THR A 74 -5.75 0.07 26.42
C THR A 74 -6.17 -1.38 26.20
N CYS A 75 -6.39 -1.77 24.95
CA CYS A 75 -6.76 -3.15 24.59
C CYS A 75 -5.67 -4.16 25.02
N CYS A 76 -4.40 -3.86 24.76
CA CYS A 76 -3.29 -4.72 25.16
C CYS A 76 -3.21 -4.89 26.67
N SER A 77 -3.43 -3.80 27.43
CA SER A 77 -3.46 -3.84 28.90
C SER A 77 -4.62 -4.67 29.45
N GLN A 78 -5.81 -4.57 28.84
CA GLN A 78 -6.99 -5.35 29.22
C GLN A 78 -6.81 -6.86 29.02
N HIS A 79 -6.05 -7.24 27.99
CA HIS A 79 -5.82 -8.65 27.63
C HIS A 79 -4.44 -9.19 28.06
N ASN A 80 -3.61 -8.38 28.72
CA ASN A 80 -2.23 -8.71 29.08
C ASN A 80 -1.39 -9.18 27.87
N LEU A 81 -1.48 -8.43 26.77
CA LEU A 81 -0.80 -8.72 25.50
C LEU A 81 0.32 -7.72 25.23
N ALA A 82 1.33 -8.14 24.48
CA ALA A 82 2.30 -7.23 23.90
C ALA A 82 1.65 -6.35 22.82
N PRO A 83 2.04 -5.07 22.68
CA PRO A 83 1.48 -4.21 21.65
C PRO A 83 1.82 -4.74 20.25
N PRO A 84 0.83 -4.85 19.34
CA PRO A 84 1.09 -5.23 17.95
C PRO A 84 1.83 -4.12 17.21
N ASN A 85 2.39 -4.46 16.06
CA ASN A 85 2.80 -3.47 15.08
C ASN A 85 1.59 -2.68 14.59
N LEU A 86 1.70 -1.35 14.55
CA LEU A 86 0.70 -0.47 13.93
C LEU A 86 1.18 -0.06 12.55
N VAL A 87 0.54 -0.57 11.50
CA VAL A 87 0.80 -0.15 10.12
C VAL A 87 -0.20 0.94 9.75
N ALA A 88 0.28 2.18 9.54
CA ALA A 88 -0.55 3.30 9.13
C ALA A 88 -0.82 3.23 7.61
N VAL A 89 -2.05 2.93 7.21
CA VAL A 89 -2.43 2.70 5.80
C VAL A 89 -2.65 4.03 5.10
N SER A 90 -1.67 4.45 4.29
CA SER A 90 -1.58 5.77 3.66
C SER A 90 -2.00 5.83 2.19
N LYS A 91 -2.63 4.76 1.67
CA LYS A 91 -3.14 4.76 0.30
C LYS A 91 -4.07 5.95 0.04
N PHE A 92 -3.92 6.56 -1.12
CA PHE A 92 -4.54 7.81 -1.55
C PHE A 92 -4.23 9.06 -0.72
N GLN A 93 -3.36 8.98 0.30
CA GLN A 93 -2.95 10.14 1.07
C GLN A 93 -1.77 10.85 0.41
N PRO A 94 -1.75 12.20 0.38
CA PRO A 94 -0.63 12.93 -0.17
C PRO A 94 0.61 12.83 0.74
N VAL A 95 1.79 13.20 0.21
CA VAL A 95 3.08 13.06 0.91
C VAL A 95 3.09 13.87 2.22
N GLU A 96 2.44 15.02 2.24
CA GLU A 96 2.35 15.92 3.38
C GLU A 96 1.67 15.26 4.57
N THR A 97 0.56 14.54 4.33
CA THR A 97 -0.18 13.80 5.36
C THR A 97 0.66 12.64 5.94
N ILE A 98 1.47 11.99 5.09
CA ILE A 98 2.39 10.93 5.52
C ILE A 98 3.51 11.52 6.39
N LEU A 99 4.06 12.68 6.00
CA LEU A 99 5.06 13.41 6.78
C LEU A 99 4.53 13.84 8.15
N GLU A 100 3.26 14.26 8.24
CA GLU A 100 2.65 14.62 9.52
C GLU A 100 2.59 13.41 10.47
N ALA A 101 2.13 12.25 9.99
CA ALA A 101 2.16 11.00 10.78
C ALA A 101 3.59 10.59 11.15
N TYR A 102 4.55 10.77 10.24
CA TYR A 102 5.96 10.47 10.47
C TYR A 102 6.56 11.34 11.58
N GLN A 103 6.27 12.65 11.56
CA GLN A 103 6.68 13.61 12.58
C GLN A 103 6.05 13.29 13.94
N ALA A 104 4.85 12.71 13.97
CA ALA A 104 4.21 12.14 15.15
C ALA A 104 4.79 10.76 15.59
N GLY A 105 5.93 10.36 15.02
CA GLY A 105 6.68 9.16 15.40
C GLY A 105 6.21 7.87 14.73
N GLN A 106 5.33 7.92 13.72
CA GLN A 106 5.00 6.73 12.93
C GLN A 106 6.16 6.36 12.01
N ARG A 107 6.43 5.06 11.86
CA ARG A 107 7.47 4.55 10.96
C ARG A 107 6.98 3.49 9.98
N MET A 108 6.00 2.68 10.39
CA MET A 108 5.43 1.63 9.55
C MET A 108 4.25 2.18 8.74
N PHE A 109 4.37 2.19 7.40
CA PHE A 109 3.34 2.71 6.51
C PHE A 109 2.91 1.65 5.50
N GLY A 110 1.61 1.55 5.26
CA GLY A 110 0.99 0.56 4.39
C GLY A 110 0.46 1.17 3.10
N GLU A 111 0.90 0.66 1.95
CA GLU A 111 0.43 1.09 0.63
C GLU A 111 -0.18 -0.06 -0.16
N ASN A 112 -1.19 0.26 -0.98
CA ASN A 112 -1.93 -0.73 -1.78
C ASN A 112 -1.51 -0.78 -3.25
N TYR A 113 -0.95 0.30 -3.78
CA TYR A 113 -0.72 0.45 -5.22
C TYR A 113 0.76 0.63 -5.52
N VAL A 114 1.32 -0.23 -6.37
CA VAL A 114 2.76 -0.22 -6.68
C VAL A 114 3.21 1.13 -7.25
N GLN A 115 2.42 1.74 -8.13
CA GLN A 115 2.80 3.06 -8.69
C GLN A 115 2.84 4.14 -7.61
N GLU A 116 1.91 4.09 -6.66
CA GLU A 116 1.78 5.09 -5.60
C GLU A 116 2.93 5.02 -4.61
N ILE A 117 3.29 3.82 -4.14
CA ILE A 117 4.42 3.67 -3.21
C ILE A 117 5.75 4.00 -3.91
N VAL A 118 5.91 3.64 -5.19
CA VAL A 118 7.13 3.93 -5.95
C VAL A 118 7.29 5.43 -6.22
N SER A 119 6.19 6.18 -6.36
CA SER A 119 6.26 7.63 -6.52
C SER A 119 6.48 8.37 -5.21
N LYS A 120 5.92 7.88 -4.09
CA LYS A 120 6.03 8.51 -2.76
C LYS A 120 7.32 8.19 -2.02
N ALA A 121 7.76 6.93 -2.03
CA ALA A 121 8.87 6.49 -1.17
C ALA A 121 10.16 7.32 -1.36
N PRO A 122 10.56 7.74 -2.57
CA PRO A 122 11.78 8.53 -2.75
C PRO A 122 11.72 9.96 -2.18
N SER A 123 10.52 10.53 -1.95
CA SER A 123 10.35 11.87 -1.39
C SER A 123 10.14 11.88 0.13
N LEU A 124 10.17 10.71 0.76
CA LEU A 124 9.92 10.52 2.19
C LEU A 124 11.19 10.03 2.92
N PRO A 125 11.25 10.18 4.25
CA PRO A 125 12.40 9.75 5.04
C PRO A 125 12.77 8.27 4.84
N GLU A 126 14.07 8.00 4.74
CA GLU A 126 14.58 6.65 4.43
C GLU A 126 14.37 5.62 5.54
N ASP A 127 14.11 6.06 6.78
CA ASP A 127 13.81 5.19 7.93
C ASP A 127 12.32 4.79 8.03
N ILE A 128 11.48 5.20 7.08
CA ILE A 128 10.15 4.61 6.92
C ILE A 128 10.29 3.12 6.61
N GLN A 129 9.45 2.32 7.23
CA GLN A 129 9.31 0.89 6.97
C GLN A 129 8.06 0.70 6.10
N TRP A 130 8.28 0.49 4.80
CA TRP A 130 7.17 0.33 3.86
C TRP A 130 6.63 -1.09 3.88
N HIS A 131 5.33 -1.21 4.10
CA HIS A 131 4.55 -2.42 3.99
C HIS A 131 3.73 -2.34 2.71
N PHE A 132 3.95 -3.27 1.77
CA PHE A 132 3.03 -3.41 0.64
C PHE A 132 1.92 -4.39 1.01
N ILE A 133 0.69 -3.89 1.10
CA ILE A 133 -0.48 -4.63 1.61
C ILE A 133 -1.60 -4.77 0.57
N GLY A 134 -1.39 -4.25 -0.65
CA GLY A 134 -2.29 -4.41 -1.78
C GLY A 134 -2.03 -5.71 -2.53
N MET A 135 -2.90 -6.05 -3.48
CA MET A 135 -2.71 -7.25 -4.30
C MET A 135 -1.51 -7.09 -5.25
N LEU A 136 -0.43 -7.84 -5.02
CA LEU A 136 0.74 -7.79 -5.88
C LEU A 136 0.55 -8.64 -7.14
N GLN A 137 0.54 -7.98 -8.28
CA GLN A 137 0.66 -8.64 -9.58
C GLN A 137 2.12 -9.04 -9.83
N SER A 138 2.35 -10.28 -10.29
CA SER A 138 3.71 -10.82 -10.46
C SER A 138 4.59 -9.97 -11.39
N ASN A 139 4.03 -9.35 -12.43
CA ASN A 139 4.74 -8.45 -13.35
C ASN A 139 5.13 -7.10 -12.74
N LYS A 140 4.60 -6.75 -11.57
CA LYS A 140 4.92 -5.50 -10.84
C LYS A 140 5.94 -5.71 -9.72
N ALA A 141 6.32 -6.95 -9.42
CA ALA A 141 7.29 -7.27 -8.36
C ALA A 141 8.64 -6.54 -8.54
N LYS A 142 9.20 -6.56 -9.76
CA LYS A 142 10.45 -5.84 -10.06
C LYS A 142 10.33 -4.34 -9.84
N GLN A 143 9.22 -3.75 -10.30
CA GLN A 143 8.99 -2.31 -10.13
C GLN A 143 8.88 -1.94 -8.65
N LEU A 144 8.14 -2.72 -7.86
CA LEU A 144 7.98 -2.48 -6.42
C LEU A 144 9.34 -2.56 -5.70
N VAL A 145 10.07 -3.66 -5.90
CA VAL A 145 11.33 -3.92 -5.18
C VAL A 145 12.43 -2.92 -5.56
N SER A 146 12.57 -2.57 -6.85
CA SER A 146 13.59 -1.62 -7.29
C SER A 146 13.22 -0.16 -6.98
N GLY A 147 11.92 0.17 -6.92
CA GLY A 147 11.46 1.54 -6.70
C GLY A 147 11.36 1.94 -5.22
N VAL A 148 11.30 0.98 -4.30
CA VAL A 148 11.14 1.24 -2.86
C VAL A 148 12.32 0.63 -2.09
N LYS A 149 13.35 1.44 -1.85
CA LYS A 149 14.61 0.99 -1.21
C LYS A 149 14.37 0.42 0.20
N ASN A 150 13.57 1.11 0.99
CA ASN A 150 13.16 0.76 2.35
C ASN A 150 11.86 -0.05 2.39
N LEU A 151 11.65 -0.91 1.39
CA LEU A 151 10.59 -1.92 1.42
C LEU A 151 10.91 -2.96 2.49
N GLU A 152 10.10 -2.97 3.54
CA GLU A 152 10.30 -3.83 4.72
C GLU A 152 9.61 -5.17 4.54
N VAL A 153 8.35 -5.15 4.09
CA VAL A 153 7.53 -6.37 3.99
C VAL A 153 6.49 -6.28 2.87
N VAL A 154 6.19 -7.43 2.25
CA VAL A 154 5.05 -7.61 1.35
C VAL A 154 4.07 -8.58 2.00
N GLU A 155 2.86 -8.10 2.32
CA GLU A 155 1.89 -8.90 3.10
C GLU A 155 0.87 -9.66 2.24
N SER A 156 1.00 -9.60 0.92
CA SER A 156 -0.03 -10.04 -0.04
C SER A 156 0.36 -11.27 -0.89
N VAL A 157 1.31 -12.09 -0.43
CA VAL A 157 1.75 -13.26 -1.19
C VAL A 157 0.67 -14.34 -1.11
N HIS A 158 0.16 -14.80 -2.24
CA HIS A 158 -0.98 -15.73 -2.28
C HIS A 158 -0.77 -16.89 -3.27
N SER A 159 0.43 -17.03 -3.84
CA SER A 159 0.75 -18.14 -4.75
C SER A 159 2.25 -18.30 -4.90
N ALA A 160 2.68 -19.51 -5.28
CA ALA A 160 4.07 -19.79 -5.67
C ALA A 160 4.56 -18.86 -6.78
N LYS A 161 3.69 -18.51 -7.74
CA LYS A 161 3.99 -17.57 -8.84
C LYS A 161 4.38 -16.19 -8.32
N THR A 162 3.61 -15.63 -7.40
CA THR A 162 3.89 -14.31 -6.82
C THR A 162 5.13 -14.35 -5.92
N ALA A 163 5.33 -15.43 -5.16
CA ALA A 163 6.56 -15.63 -4.38
C ALA A 163 7.81 -15.69 -5.26
N THR A 164 7.81 -16.51 -6.33
CA THR A 164 8.94 -16.60 -7.27
C THR A 164 9.22 -15.26 -7.94
N ALA A 165 8.19 -14.52 -8.34
CA ALA A 165 8.37 -13.20 -8.95
C ALA A 165 9.01 -12.18 -7.98
N LEU A 166 8.60 -12.18 -6.71
CA LEU A 166 9.22 -11.36 -5.67
C LEU A 166 10.66 -11.78 -5.39
N ASN A 167 10.94 -13.08 -5.27
CA ASN A 167 12.29 -13.59 -5.07
C ASN A 167 13.23 -13.11 -6.20
N ASN A 168 12.83 -13.33 -7.46
CA ASN A 168 13.61 -12.92 -8.63
C ASN A 168 13.82 -11.40 -8.68
N ALA A 169 12.82 -10.62 -8.28
CA ALA A 169 12.94 -9.16 -8.16
C ALA A 169 13.96 -8.76 -7.08
N CYS A 170 13.94 -9.43 -5.92
CA CYS A 170 14.88 -9.18 -4.83
C CYS A 170 16.31 -9.53 -5.21
N MET A 171 16.51 -10.68 -5.87
CA MET A 171 17.81 -11.09 -6.40
C MET A 171 18.32 -10.12 -7.47
N SER A 172 17.46 -9.71 -8.42
CA SER A 172 17.83 -8.75 -9.47
C SER A 172 18.18 -7.36 -8.94
N ALA A 173 17.62 -6.98 -7.79
CA ALA A 173 17.89 -5.70 -7.15
C ALA A 173 19.05 -5.77 -6.14
N GLU A 174 19.69 -6.92 -5.99
CA GLU A 174 20.82 -7.16 -5.07
C GLU A 174 20.51 -6.68 -3.64
N ARG A 175 19.29 -6.97 -3.15
CA ARG A 175 18.90 -6.59 -1.79
C ARG A 175 19.86 -7.19 -0.76
N ARG A 176 20.27 -6.37 0.21
CA ARG A 176 21.20 -6.76 1.28
C ARG A 176 20.63 -7.78 2.25
N SER A 177 19.31 -7.78 2.44
CA SER A 177 18.61 -8.71 3.32
C SER A 177 17.41 -9.31 2.60
N PRO A 178 17.02 -10.55 2.96
CA PRO A 178 15.78 -11.14 2.49
C PRO A 178 14.59 -10.21 2.73
N LEU A 179 13.69 -10.13 1.76
CA LEU A 179 12.45 -9.37 1.90
C LEU A 179 11.47 -10.18 2.75
N LYS A 180 10.98 -9.57 3.83
CA LYS A 180 9.95 -10.21 4.67
C LYS A 180 8.66 -10.32 3.88
N ILE A 181 7.97 -11.45 4.04
CA ILE A 181 6.68 -11.67 3.40
C ILE A 181 5.66 -12.28 4.36
N TYR A 182 4.38 -11.96 4.12
CA TYR A 182 3.27 -12.67 4.74
C TYR A 182 2.47 -13.37 3.64
N ILE A 183 1.92 -14.54 3.96
CA ILE A 183 0.98 -15.23 3.07
C ILE A 183 -0.42 -14.71 3.35
N GLN A 184 -1.09 -14.18 2.32
CA GLN A 184 -2.45 -13.67 2.40
C GLN A 184 -3.46 -14.81 2.23
N VAL A 185 -4.23 -15.07 3.28
CA VAL A 185 -5.24 -16.15 3.33
C VAL A 185 -6.64 -15.57 3.15
N LEU A 186 -7.41 -16.18 2.23
CA LEU A 186 -8.83 -15.90 2.03
C LEU A 186 -9.64 -16.57 3.14
N THR A 187 -9.99 -15.82 4.18
CA THR A 187 -10.74 -16.34 5.34
C THR A 187 -12.25 -16.07 5.25
N SER A 188 -12.70 -15.16 4.39
CA SER A 188 -14.11 -14.77 4.29
C SER A 188 -14.97 -15.71 3.44
N GLY A 189 -14.35 -16.61 2.66
CA GLY A 189 -15.05 -17.50 1.73
C GLY A 189 -15.70 -16.80 0.51
N GLU A 190 -15.39 -15.53 0.28
CA GLU A 190 -15.90 -14.78 -0.88
C GLU A 190 -14.92 -14.94 -2.04
N GLU A 191 -15.30 -15.68 -3.08
CA GLU A 191 -14.44 -15.96 -4.26
C GLU A 191 -13.96 -14.69 -4.98
N SER A 192 -14.69 -13.58 -4.84
CA SER A 192 -14.31 -12.29 -5.42
C SER A 192 -13.15 -11.60 -4.70
N LYS A 193 -12.75 -12.11 -3.52
CA LYS A 193 -11.68 -11.54 -2.70
C LYS A 193 -10.36 -12.25 -2.92
N SER A 194 -9.31 -11.49 -2.66
CA SER A 194 -7.93 -11.90 -2.84
C SER A 194 -7.41 -12.77 -1.69
N GLY A 195 -6.53 -13.71 -2.02
CA GLY A 195 -5.82 -14.57 -1.09
C GLY A 195 -5.69 -15.98 -1.64
N CYS A 196 -4.86 -16.80 -1.01
CA CYS A 196 -4.89 -18.24 -1.21
C CYS A 196 -5.94 -18.87 -0.31
N LEU A 197 -6.41 -20.05 -0.67
CA LEU A 197 -7.26 -20.84 0.19
C LEU A 197 -6.46 -21.32 1.42
N PRO A 198 -7.12 -21.57 2.58
CA PRO A 198 -6.47 -22.09 3.79
C PRO A 198 -5.61 -23.35 3.53
N GLU A 199 -6.09 -24.25 2.67
CA GLU A 199 -5.40 -25.49 2.29
C GLU A 199 -4.12 -25.27 1.47
N GLU A 200 -4.00 -24.14 0.77
CA GLU A 200 -2.84 -23.81 -0.08
C GLU A 200 -1.68 -23.18 0.72
N VAL A 201 -1.92 -22.75 1.96
CA VAL A 201 -0.94 -22.01 2.78
C VAL A 201 0.37 -22.79 2.96
N ILE A 202 0.26 -24.09 3.26
CA ILE A 202 1.43 -24.94 3.52
C ILE A 202 2.25 -25.13 2.24
N GLU A 203 1.60 -25.38 1.10
CA GLU A 203 2.27 -25.54 -0.19
C GLU A 203 3.04 -24.27 -0.56
N ILE A 204 2.41 -23.10 -0.44
CA ILE A 204 3.05 -21.80 -0.73
C ILE A 204 4.25 -21.59 0.20
N ALA A 205 4.10 -21.86 1.50
CA ALA A 205 5.18 -21.68 2.45
C ALA A 205 6.38 -22.61 2.19
N GLN A 206 6.12 -23.88 1.84
CA GLN A 206 7.15 -24.84 1.45
C GLN A 206 7.87 -24.39 0.17
N HIS A 207 7.14 -23.83 -0.79
CA HIS A 207 7.72 -23.24 -1.99
C HIS A 207 8.64 -22.06 -1.66
N VAL A 208 8.22 -21.16 -0.77
CA VAL A 208 9.07 -20.05 -0.31
C VAL A 208 10.34 -20.56 0.35
N LYS A 209 10.22 -21.50 1.30
CA LYS A 209 11.37 -22.06 2.04
C LYS A 209 12.36 -22.78 1.12
N SER A 210 11.88 -23.45 0.08
CA SER A 210 12.72 -24.28 -0.80
C SER A 210 13.31 -23.53 -1.99
N HIS A 211 12.59 -22.55 -2.54
CA HIS A 211 12.93 -21.95 -3.83
C HIS A 211 13.13 -20.43 -3.80
N CYS A 212 12.86 -19.76 -2.67
CA CYS A 212 12.90 -18.30 -2.58
C CYS A 212 13.89 -17.80 -1.51
N PRO A 213 15.22 -17.97 -1.71
CA PRO A 213 16.23 -17.61 -0.71
C PRO A 213 16.32 -16.10 -0.44
N ALA A 214 15.81 -15.25 -1.33
CA ALA A 214 15.76 -13.80 -1.14
C ALA A 214 14.50 -13.33 -0.39
N LEU A 215 13.65 -14.26 0.07
CA LEU A 215 12.46 -13.99 0.86
C LEU A 215 12.55 -14.61 2.24
N GLU A 216 11.89 -13.98 3.21
CA GLU A 216 11.77 -14.48 4.58
C GLU A 216 10.29 -14.54 4.97
N LEU A 217 9.77 -15.75 5.21
CA LEU A 217 8.40 -15.93 5.68
C LEU A 217 8.28 -15.45 7.14
N LYS A 218 7.47 -14.43 7.37
CA LYS A 218 7.24 -13.85 8.70
C LYS A 218 5.88 -14.10 9.29
N GLY A 219 4.90 -14.54 8.50
CA GLY A 219 3.56 -14.73 9.04
C GLY A 219 2.47 -14.88 8.00
N LEU A 220 1.24 -14.75 8.49
CA LEU A 220 0.03 -14.81 7.71
C LEU A 220 -0.72 -13.47 7.78
N MET A 221 -1.44 -13.14 6.72
CA MET A 221 -2.26 -11.95 6.62
C MET A 221 -3.68 -12.34 6.23
N THR A 222 -4.67 -11.66 6.79
CA THR A 222 -6.03 -11.69 6.22
C THR A 222 -6.70 -10.34 6.21
N ILE A 223 -7.52 -10.12 5.20
CA ILE A 223 -8.43 -8.97 5.09
C ILE A 223 -9.73 -9.26 5.85
N GLY A 224 -10.14 -10.53 5.96
CA GLY A 224 -11.45 -10.91 6.49
C GLY A 224 -12.62 -10.36 5.67
N LYS A 225 -13.76 -10.16 6.32
CA LYS A 225 -14.94 -9.54 5.69
C LYS A 225 -15.11 -8.10 6.16
N LEU A 226 -14.84 -7.16 5.24
CA LEU A 226 -15.04 -5.74 5.45
C LEU A 226 -16.47 -5.44 5.94
N GLY A 227 -16.57 -4.74 7.08
CA GLY A 227 -17.84 -4.29 7.65
C GLY A 227 -18.65 -5.38 8.35
N ASP A 228 -18.11 -6.60 8.49
CA ASP A 228 -18.79 -7.62 9.28
C ASP A 228 -18.71 -7.28 10.79
N PRO A 229 -19.84 -7.21 11.51
CA PRO A 229 -19.83 -6.94 12.95
C PRO A 229 -19.17 -8.06 13.78
N ASN A 230 -19.04 -9.28 13.23
CA ASN A 230 -18.44 -10.43 13.88
C ASN A 230 -17.23 -10.96 13.09
N PRO A 231 -16.05 -10.31 13.21
CA PRO A 231 -14.86 -10.72 12.47
C PRO A 231 -14.15 -11.95 13.06
N GLU A 232 -14.55 -12.42 14.25
CA GLU A 232 -13.85 -13.49 14.98
C GLU A 232 -13.70 -14.80 14.19
N PRO A 233 -14.70 -15.30 13.43
CA PRO A 233 -14.52 -16.51 12.63
C PRO A 233 -13.36 -16.41 11.63
N TYR A 234 -13.10 -15.23 11.09
CA TYR A 234 -12.01 -14.98 10.14
C TYR A 234 -10.64 -14.99 10.83
N PHE A 235 -10.57 -14.41 12.03
CA PHE A 235 -9.36 -14.42 12.85
C PHE A 235 -9.05 -15.81 13.37
N ALA A 236 -10.07 -16.57 13.80
CA ALA A 236 -9.94 -17.96 14.22
C ALA A 236 -9.39 -18.85 13.11
N LEU A 237 -9.91 -18.72 11.89
CA LEU A 237 -9.41 -19.47 10.74
C LEU A 237 -7.95 -19.12 10.42
N LEU A 238 -7.55 -17.84 10.52
CA LEU A 238 -6.16 -17.44 10.30
C LEU A 238 -5.23 -18.04 11.38
N ARG A 239 -5.66 -18.06 12.65
CA ARG A 239 -4.91 -18.71 13.74
C ARG A 239 -4.76 -20.21 13.51
N GLU A 240 -5.80 -20.88 13.04
CA GLU A 240 -5.74 -22.30 12.70
C GLU A 240 -4.73 -22.56 11.57
N CYS A 241 -4.74 -21.71 10.53
CA CYS A 241 -3.74 -21.78 9.45
C CYS A 241 -2.32 -21.61 10.00
N ARG A 242 -2.11 -20.65 10.92
CA ARG A 242 -0.80 -20.42 11.55
C ARG A 242 -0.33 -21.65 12.32
N LYS A 243 -1.20 -22.25 13.12
CA LYS A 243 -0.87 -23.45 13.90
C LYS A 243 -0.44 -24.60 12.99
N LYS A 244 -1.25 -24.92 11.97
CA LYS A 244 -0.92 -25.98 11.00
C LYS A 244 0.38 -25.69 10.25
N LEU A 245 0.62 -24.42 9.91
CA LEU A 245 1.84 -23.99 9.25
C LEU A 245 3.07 -24.14 10.15
N ALA A 246 2.98 -23.72 11.41
CA ALA A 246 4.04 -23.86 12.41
C ALA A 246 4.42 -25.34 12.59
N GLU A 247 3.42 -26.21 12.76
CA GLU A 247 3.60 -27.66 12.85
C GLU A 247 4.28 -28.23 11.59
N SER A 248 3.82 -27.83 10.39
CA SER A 248 4.38 -28.30 9.12
C SER A 248 5.83 -27.85 8.90
N LEU A 249 6.19 -26.64 9.33
CA LEU A 249 7.52 -26.08 9.17
C LEU A 249 8.47 -26.40 10.34
N GLN A 250 7.96 -27.05 11.40
CA GLN A 250 8.68 -27.30 12.65
C GLN A 250 9.19 -26.00 13.29
N MET A 251 8.31 -25.00 13.39
CA MET A 251 8.57 -23.68 13.97
C MET A 251 7.64 -23.42 15.15
N GLU A 252 8.02 -22.49 16.02
CA GLU A 252 7.12 -22.02 17.07
C GLU A 252 6.03 -21.12 16.47
N GLU A 253 4.79 -21.21 16.96
CA GLU A 253 3.71 -20.33 16.51
C GLU A 253 4.02 -18.85 16.69
N THR A 254 4.83 -18.50 17.71
CA THR A 254 5.24 -17.13 18.00
C THR A 254 6.18 -16.54 16.96
N ASP A 255 6.85 -17.36 16.16
CA ASP A 255 7.71 -16.91 15.06
C ASP A 255 6.90 -16.51 13.82
N LEU A 256 5.61 -16.88 13.78
CA LEU A 256 4.68 -16.55 12.70
C LEU A 256 3.71 -15.45 13.15
N HIS A 257 3.95 -14.25 12.65
CA HIS A 257 3.11 -13.09 12.90
C HIS A 257 1.72 -13.22 12.24
N LEU A 258 0.73 -12.55 12.83
CA LEU A 258 -0.62 -12.43 12.30
C LEU A 258 -0.90 -10.97 11.98
N SER A 259 -1.03 -10.67 10.68
CA SER A 259 -1.50 -9.36 10.20
C SER A 259 -3.00 -9.42 9.97
N MET A 260 -3.78 -8.93 10.92
CA MET A 260 -5.23 -8.89 10.87
C MET A 260 -5.78 -7.76 11.74
N GLY A 261 -6.93 -7.20 11.34
CA GLY A 261 -7.50 -6.02 11.97
C GLY A 261 -7.21 -4.73 11.22
N MET A 262 -8.27 -3.96 10.99
CA MET A 262 -8.33 -2.68 10.31
C MET A 262 -9.09 -1.67 11.19
N SER A 263 -9.28 -0.44 10.71
CA SER A 263 -9.93 0.65 11.47
C SER A 263 -11.21 0.28 12.21
N GLY A 264 -12.03 -0.65 11.69
CA GLY A 264 -13.31 -1.05 12.29
C GLY A 264 -13.26 -2.23 13.26
N ASP A 265 -12.15 -2.96 13.32
CA ASP A 265 -12.06 -4.24 14.04
C ASP A 265 -10.68 -4.53 14.67
N PHE A 266 -9.73 -3.59 14.64
CA PHE A 266 -8.38 -3.82 15.17
C PHE A 266 -8.35 -4.16 16.66
N GLU A 267 -9.23 -3.60 17.49
CA GLU A 267 -9.33 -3.95 18.92
C GLU A 267 -9.74 -5.41 19.11
N LYS A 268 -10.72 -5.89 18.33
CA LYS A 268 -11.12 -7.30 18.31
C LYS A 268 -9.98 -8.19 17.80
N ALA A 269 -9.28 -7.74 16.76
CA ALA A 269 -8.14 -8.47 16.21
C ALA A 269 -6.99 -8.61 17.23
N ILE A 270 -6.73 -7.58 18.04
CA ILE A 270 -5.73 -7.62 19.11
C ILE A 270 -6.14 -8.63 20.18
N ALA A 271 -7.37 -8.55 20.68
CA ALA A 271 -7.91 -9.54 21.62
C ALA A 271 -7.83 -10.98 21.08
N ALA A 272 -7.97 -11.11 19.76
CA ALA A 272 -7.83 -12.35 18.99
C ALA A 272 -6.38 -12.75 18.68
N GLY A 273 -5.36 -12.05 19.18
CA GLY A 273 -3.95 -12.41 19.03
C GLY A 273 -3.24 -11.86 17.78
N SER A 274 -3.75 -10.78 17.19
CA SER A 274 -3.06 -10.06 16.10
C SER A 274 -1.72 -9.48 16.58
N THR A 275 -0.68 -9.64 15.77
CA THR A 275 0.65 -9.05 16.01
C THR A 275 0.94 -7.86 15.09
N SER A 276 0.04 -7.58 14.14
CA SER A 276 0.12 -6.42 13.24
C SER A 276 -1.29 -5.99 12.83
N VAL A 277 -1.64 -4.73 13.11
CA VAL A 277 -2.92 -4.11 12.75
C VAL A 277 -2.71 -3.02 11.70
N ARG A 278 -3.63 -2.90 10.74
CA ARG A 278 -3.51 -2.03 9.56
C ARG A 278 -4.59 -0.95 9.57
N VAL A 279 -4.28 0.21 10.12
CA VAL A 279 -5.27 1.27 10.38
C VAL A 279 -5.12 2.42 9.40
N GLY A 280 -6.20 2.82 8.72
CA GLY A 280 -6.20 3.88 7.72
C GLY A 280 -7.12 5.04 8.11
N THR A 281 -8.43 4.86 7.90
CA THR A 281 -9.46 5.89 8.15
C THR A 281 -9.39 6.52 9.54
N SER A 282 -9.08 5.75 10.58
CA SER A 282 -8.97 6.28 11.95
C SER A 282 -7.75 7.16 12.18
N ILE A 283 -6.76 7.15 11.28
CA ILE A 283 -5.54 7.99 11.35
C ILE A 283 -5.67 9.18 10.39
N PHE A 284 -6.02 8.90 9.13
CA PHE A 284 -5.96 9.89 8.05
C PHE A 284 -7.32 10.51 7.68
N GLY A 285 -8.39 10.13 8.37
CA GLY A 285 -9.75 10.59 8.07
C GLY A 285 -10.35 9.93 6.82
N GLU A 286 -11.42 10.54 6.31
CA GLU A 286 -12.06 10.10 5.08
C GLU A 286 -11.19 10.38 3.85
N ARG A 287 -11.41 9.60 2.79
CA ARG A 287 -10.59 9.66 1.59
C ARG A 287 -10.92 10.95 0.81
N PRO A 288 -9.93 11.58 0.15
CA PRO A 288 -10.24 12.54 -0.90
C PRO A 288 -11.19 11.88 -1.92
N PRO A 289 -12.23 12.58 -2.41
CA PRO A 289 -13.09 12.05 -3.45
C PRO A 289 -12.24 11.67 -4.67
N LYS A 290 -12.57 10.53 -5.30
CA LYS A 290 -11.91 10.12 -6.55
C LYS A 290 -12.10 11.24 -7.58
N GLN A 291 -11.00 11.85 -8.02
CA GLN A 291 -10.98 12.61 -9.28
C GLN A 291 -11.00 11.64 -10.46
#